data_AF-A0A7H4MCW2-F1
#
_entry.id   AF-A0A7H4MCW2-F1
#
_cell.length_a   1.000
_cell.length_b   1.000
_cell.length_c   1.000
_cell.angle_alpha   90.00
_cell.angle_beta   90.00
_cell.angle_gamma   90.00
#
_symmetry.space_group_name_H-M   'P 1'
#
loop_
_entity.id
_entity.type
_entity.pdbx_description
1 polymer ?
#
loop_
_entity_poly.entity_id
_entity_poly.type
_entity_poly.pdbx_seq_one_letter_code
_entity_poly.pdbx_strand_id
1 'polypeptide(L)'
;MFNVAGAPEEVKQFSGISRPESWGRWSNAQLGSDVKIEYKEPLPEKFDLVITAKAYGPNANKPIPVRVGESEQVLTLANDVTTTTLHFDNPSRSNTLTITPPDPQSTNEGNILGHSPRQLGIGMVEIKVVKSEG
;
A
#
# COMPACT_ATOMS: atom_id res chain seq x y z
N MET A 1 9.23 16.99 2.44
CA MET A 1 9.95 15.72 2.24
C MET A 1 8.97 14.59 2.57
N PHE A 2 8.59 13.79 1.58
CA PHE A 2 7.61 12.72 1.75
C PHE A 2 8.34 11.48 2.27
N ASN A 3 8.24 11.22 3.57
CA ASN A 3 8.89 10.08 4.20
C ASN A 3 7.88 8.93 4.33
N VAL A 4 7.67 8.18 3.24
CA VAL A 4 7.39 6.75 3.40
C VAL A 4 8.75 6.19 3.78
N ALA A 5 8.98 5.88 5.05
CA ALA A 5 10.30 5.47 5.50
C ALA A 5 10.70 4.18 4.74
N GLY A 6 11.67 4.34 3.83
CA GLY A 6 12.11 3.34 2.86
C GLY A 6 11.97 3.73 1.38
N ALA A 7 11.16 4.73 0.99
CA ALA A 7 10.80 4.90 -0.42
C ALA A 7 10.70 6.35 -1.01
N PRO A 8 11.69 7.27 -0.85
CA PRO A 8 11.75 8.48 -1.68
C PRO A 8 12.71 8.40 -2.88
N GLU A 9 13.85 7.71 -2.80
CA GLU A 9 14.80 7.64 -3.92
C GLU A 9 14.47 6.56 -4.93
N GLU A 10 13.88 5.45 -4.47
CA GLU A 10 13.68 4.23 -5.26
C GLU A 10 12.34 4.21 -5.99
N VAL A 11 11.37 5.04 -5.60
CA VAL A 11 10.05 5.10 -6.23
C VAL A 11 10.09 6.05 -7.42
N LYS A 12 9.64 5.54 -8.57
CA LYS A 12 9.45 6.32 -9.80
C LYS A 12 8.11 7.05 -9.77
N GLN A 13 7.04 6.35 -9.40
CA GLN A 13 5.71 6.92 -9.28
C GLN A 13 4.80 6.09 -8.38
N PHE A 14 3.74 6.72 -7.87
CA PHE A 14 2.67 6.02 -7.17
C PHE A 14 1.30 6.60 -7.53
N SER A 15 0.25 5.80 -7.42
CA SER A 15 -1.14 6.21 -7.67
C SER A 15 -2.12 5.48 -6.74
N GLY A 16 -3.40 5.88 -6.76
CA GLY A 16 -4.43 5.29 -5.90
C GLY A 16 -4.30 5.64 -4.42
N ILE A 17 -3.54 6.70 -4.08
CA ILE A 17 -3.36 7.15 -2.69
C ILE A 17 -3.74 8.62 -2.51
N SER A 18 -4.33 8.92 -1.38
CA SER A 18 -4.64 10.27 -0.92
C SER A 18 -3.38 11.08 -0.64
N ARG A 19 -3.59 12.38 -0.42
CA ARG A 19 -2.62 13.32 0.14
C ARG A 19 -1.95 12.78 1.43
N PRO A 20 -0.73 13.24 1.76
CA PRO A 20 -0.07 12.87 3.01
C PRO A 20 -0.86 13.37 4.22
N GLU A 21 -0.75 12.63 5.32
CA GLU A 21 -1.18 13.01 6.66
C GLU A 21 0.02 12.85 7.62
N SER A 22 -0.08 13.35 8.86
CA SER A 22 1.03 13.33 9.83
C SER A 22 1.54 11.93 10.19
N TRP A 23 0.71 10.90 9.98
CA TRP A 23 0.97 9.51 10.32
C TRP A 23 1.17 8.61 9.09
N GLY A 24 0.87 9.06 7.87
CA GLY A 24 0.85 8.19 6.69
C GLY A 24 -0.05 8.66 5.57
N ARG A 25 -0.59 7.73 4.78
CA ARG A 25 -1.49 7.99 3.64
C ARG A 25 -2.58 6.94 3.54
N TRP A 26 -3.77 7.38 3.14
CA TRP A 26 -4.83 6.46 2.78
C TRP A 26 -4.76 6.04 1.31
N SER A 27 -5.16 4.80 1.00
CA SER A 27 -5.63 4.45 -0.34
C SER A 27 -6.89 5.26 -0.67
N ASN A 28 -7.11 5.56 -1.95
CA ASN A 28 -8.32 6.25 -2.38
C ASN A 28 -8.81 5.72 -3.73
N ALA A 29 -9.92 4.99 -3.71
CA ALA A 29 -10.50 4.38 -4.90
C ALA A 29 -10.95 5.41 -5.97
N GLN A 30 -11.19 6.67 -5.58
CA GLN A 30 -11.46 7.75 -6.54
C GLN A 30 -10.23 8.15 -7.35
N LEU A 31 -9.02 7.91 -6.81
CA LEU A 31 -7.75 8.19 -7.48
C LEU A 31 -7.17 6.95 -8.17
N GLY A 32 -7.79 5.79 -7.96
CA GLY A 32 -7.41 4.49 -8.51
C GLY A 32 -7.93 3.37 -7.61
N SER A 33 -8.57 2.35 -8.20
CA SER A 33 -9.09 1.19 -7.48
C SER A 33 -8.01 0.46 -6.67
N ASP A 34 -6.77 0.53 -7.13
CA ASP A 34 -5.60 -0.07 -6.51
C ASP A 34 -4.58 1.00 -6.13
N VAL A 35 -3.86 0.75 -5.04
CA VAL A 35 -2.61 1.43 -4.75
C VAL A 35 -1.54 0.82 -5.64
N LYS A 36 -0.90 1.62 -6.48
CA LYS A 36 0.22 1.18 -7.33
C LYS A 36 1.46 1.96 -6.99
N ILE A 37 2.57 1.26 -6.80
CA ILE A 37 3.90 1.83 -6.54
C ILE A 37 4.85 1.23 -7.57
N GLU A 38 5.36 2.07 -8.47
CA GLU A 38 6.37 1.69 -9.45
C GLU A 38 7.75 2.16 -8.96
N TYR A 39 8.69 1.23 -8.87
CA TYR A 39 10.07 1.49 -8.49
C TYR A 39 10.92 1.80 -9.72
N LYS A 40 11.97 2.60 -9.55
CA LYS A 40 12.91 2.98 -10.61
C LYS A 40 13.71 1.78 -11.10
N GLU A 41 14.13 0.93 -10.17
CA GLU A 41 14.82 -0.32 -10.44
C GLU A 41 13.87 -1.52 -10.22
N PRO A 42 14.09 -2.64 -10.92
CA PRO A 42 13.42 -3.90 -10.63
C PRO A 42 13.52 -4.31 -9.17
N LEU A 43 12.42 -4.79 -8.60
CA LEU A 43 12.45 -5.39 -7.26
C LEU A 43 13.26 -6.70 -7.30
N PRO A 44 13.88 -7.12 -6.18
CA PRO A 44 14.64 -8.37 -6.12
C PRO A 44 13.80 -9.57 -6.56
N GLU A 45 14.45 -10.65 -6.99
CA GLU A 45 13.77 -11.91 -7.31
C GLU A 45 13.13 -12.55 -6.07
N LYS A 46 13.74 -12.35 -4.89
CA LYS A 46 13.18 -12.74 -3.59
C LYS A 46 13.34 -11.60 -2.60
N PHE A 47 12.25 -11.22 -1.98
CA PHE A 47 12.25 -10.15 -0.99
C PHE A 47 11.07 -10.27 -0.02
N ASP A 48 11.27 -9.64 1.12
CA ASP A 48 10.25 -9.43 2.12
C ASP A 48 9.68 -8.01 1.97
N LEU A 49 8.36 -7.94 1.87
CA LEU A 49 7.63 -6.69 1.90
C LEU A 49 7.12 -6.46 3.33
N VAL A 50 7.76 -5.53 4.04
CA VAL A 50 7.37 -5.13 5.40
C VAL A 50 6.41 -3.95 5.30
N ILE A 51 5.17 -4.15 5.72
CA ILE A 51 4.09 -3.17 5.60
C ILE A 51 3.59 -2.81 7.00
N THR A 52 3.67 -1.54 7.36
CA THR A 52 3.00 -0.98 8.54
C THR A 52 1.75 -0.25 8.09
N ALA A 53 0.57 -0.79 8.40
CA ALA A 53 -0.69 -0.29 7.89
C ALA A 53 -1.88 -0.64 8.81
N LYS A 54 -3.03 -0.04 8.51
CA LYS A 54 -4.36 -0.35 9.09
C LYS A 54 -5.41 -0.44 8.00
N ALA A 55 -6.48 -1.20 8.22
CA ALA A 55 -7.65 -1.20 7.36
C ALA A 55 -8.63 -0.08 7.75
N TYR A 56 -9.45 0.35 6.79
CA TYR A 56 -10.55 1.25 7.03
C TYR A 56 -11.89 0.50 7.09
N GLY A 57 -12.60 0.61 8.21
CA GLY A 57 -13.96 0.13 8.38
C GLY A 57 -14.12 -1.37 8.04
N PRO A 58 -15.01 -1.74 7.09
CA PRO A 58 -15.27 -3.12 6.75
C PRO A 58 -14.11 -3.80 5.99
N ASN A 59 -13.05 -3.09 5.59
CA ASN A 59 -11.84 -3.73 5.07
C ASN A 59 -11.07 -4.49 6.16
N ALA A 60 -11.34 -4.21 7.44
CA ALA A 60 -10.69 -4.89 8.54
C ALA A 60 -11.02 -6.39 8.54
N ASN A 61 -9.99 -7.22 8.76
CA ASN A 61 -10.06 -8.68 8.73
C ASN A 61 -10.51 -9.28 7.40
N LYS A 62 -10.56 -8.49 6.32
CA LYS A 62 -10.78 -8.98 4.95
C LYS A 62 -9.44 -9.25 4.25
N PRO A 63 -9.41 -10.21 3.32
CA PRO A 63 -8.22 -10.44 2.50
C PRO A 63 -7.98 -9.24 1.57
N ILE A 64 -6.79 -8.66 1.64
CA ILE A 64 -6.33 -7.56 0.78
C ILE A 64 -5.21 -8.13 -0.10
N PRO A 65 -5.46 -8.36 -1.40
CA PRO A 65 -4.43 -8.81 -2.32
C PRO A 65 -3.29 -7.81 -2.45
N VAL A 66 -2.06 -8.31 -2.38
CA VAL A 66 -0.83 -7.57 -2.64
C VAL A 66 -0.06 -8.31 -3.72
N ARG A 67 0.22 -7.64 -4.84
CA ARG A 67 0.82 -8.24 -6.04
C ARG A 67 2.14 -7.59 -6.41
N VAL A 68 3.09 -8.41 -6.84
CA VAL A 68 4.32 -8.00 -7.51
C VAL A 68 4.56 -8.92 -8.70
N GLY A 69 4.51 -8.39 -9.91
CA GLY A 69 4.51 -9.19 -11.13
C GLY A 69 3.32 -10.17 -11.15
N GLU A 70 3.62 -11.46 -11.24
CA GLU A 70 2.63 -12.55 -11.22
C GLU A 70 2.40 -13.13 -9.80
N SER A 71 3.17 -12.66 -8.81
CA SER A 71 3.14 -13.15 -7.44
C SER A 71 2.11 -12.37 -6.63
N GLU A 72 1.26 -13.09 -5.92
CA GLU A 72 0.22 -12.53 -5.05
C GLU A 72 0.35 -13.08 -3.64
N GLN A 73 0.35 -12.18 -2.66
CA GLN A 73 0.24 -12.48 -1.24
C GLN A 73 -1.03 -11.82 -0.69
N VAL A 74 -1.59 -12.40 0.38
CA VAL A 74 -2.77 -11.84 1.05
C VAL A 74 -2.33 -11.12 2.31
N LEU A 75 -2.65 -9.83 2.38
CA LEU A 75 -2.55 -9.03 3.59
C LEU A 75 -3.87 -9.06 4.35
N THR A 76 -3.82 -9.19 5.68
CA THR A 76 -4.98 -9.01 6.55
C THR A 76 -4.63 -7.97 7.60
N LEU A 77 -5.43 -6.92 7.69
CA LEU A 77 -5.22 -5.80 8.60
C LEU A 77 -6.42 -5.64 9.54
N ALA A 78 -6.16 -5.21 10.77
CA ALA A 78 -7.18 -4.71 11.69
C ALA A 78 -7.40 -3.20 11.49
N ASN A 79 -8.29 -2.61 12.29
CA ASN A 79 -8.47 -1.15 12.31
C ASN A 79 -7.30 -0.42 13.00
N ASP A 80 -6.56 -1.12 13.86
CA ASP A 80 -5.34 -0.63 14.47
C ASP A 80 -4.14 -0.80 13.55
N VAL A 81 -3.12 0.05 13.74
CA VAL A 81 -1.88 -0.03 12.97
C VAL A 81 -1.07 -1.25 13.42
N THR A 82 -0.74 -2.11 12.45
CA THR A 82 0.11 -3.28 12.65
C THR A 82 1.17 -3.38 11.57
N THR A 83 2.28 -4.02 11.88
CA THR A 83 3.33 -4.36 10.91
C THR A 83 3.21 -5.82 10.51
N THR A 84 3.14 -6.08 9.21
CA THR A 84 3.06 -7.43 8.64
C THR A 84 4.15 -7.59 7.57
N THR A 85 4.81 -8.74 7.56
CA THR A 85 5.78 -9.10 6.52
C THR A 85 5.12 -10.08 5.54
N LEU A 86 5.21 -9.77 4.25
CA LEU A 86 4.79 -10.64 3.17
C LEU A 86 6.02 -11.10 2.38
N HIS A 87 6.07 -12.37 2.01
CA HIS A 87 7.21 -12.96 1.33
C HIS A 87 6.90 -13.11 -0.17
N PHE A 88 7.71 -12.51 -1.03
CA PHE A 88 7.49 -12.52 -2.47
C PHE A 88 8.60 -13.28 -3.22
N ASP A 89 8.17 -14.08 -4.18
CA ASP A 89 9.00 -14.58 -5.29
C ASP A 89 8.59 -13.81 -6.56
N ASN A 90 9.53 -13.14 -7.19
CA ASN A 90 9.36 -12.20 -8.29
C ASN A 90 10.36 -12.51 -9.41
N PRO A 91 10.27 -13.69 -10.06
CA PRO A 91 11.28 -14.17 -11.00
C PRO A 91 11.31 -13.33 -12.29
N SER A 92 10.21 -12.64 -12.61
CA SER A 92 10.14 -11.70 -13.74
C SER A 92 10.80 -10.36 -13.43
N ARG A 93 11.29 -10.15 -12.20
CA ARG A 93 11.85 -8.88 -11.70
C ARG A 93 10.93 -7.70 -11.99
N SER A 94 9.63 -7.86 -11.69
CA SER A 94 8.69 -6.75 -11.76
C SER A 94 9.15 -5.62 -10.82
N ASN A 95 8.97 -4.38 -11.26
CA ASN A 95 9.22 -3.18 -10.48
C ASN A 95 7.93 -2.57 -9.93
N THR A 96 6.79 -3.26 -10.01
CA THR A 96 5.49 -2.70 -9.65
C THR A 96 4.85 -3.49 -8.52
N LEU A 97 4.57 -2.79 -7.42
CA LEU A 97 3.78 -3.27 -6.29
C LEU A 97 2.35 -2.75 -6.40
N THR A 98 1.38 -3.64 -6.32
CA THR A 98 -0.05 -3.30 -6.32
C THR A 98 -0.73 -3.81 -5.06
N ILE A 99 -1.53 -2.97 -4.41
CA ILE A 99 -2.36 -3.36 -3.27
C ILE A 99 -3.81 -3.02 -3.60
N THR A 100 -4.72 -3.99 -3.47
CA THR A 100 -6.13 -3.84 -3.85
C THR A 100 -7.03 -3.98 -2.62
N PRO A 101 -7.43 -2.88 -1.96
CA PRO A 101 -8.42 -2.95 -0.89
C PRO A 101 -9.78 -3.46 -1.41
N PRO A 102 -10.39 -4.47 -0.78
CA PRO A 102 -11.55 -5.16 -1.34
C PRO A 102 -12.86 -4.36 -1.27
N ASP A 103 -12.99 -3.43 -0.32
CA ASP A 103 -14.26 -2.75 -0.03
C ASP A 103 -14.05 -1.28 0.38
N PRO A 104 -13.53 -0.40 -0.50
CA PRO A 104 -13.29 1.00 -0.16
C PRO A 104 -14.57 1.74 0.24
N GLN A 105 -14.53 2.49 1.34
CA GLN A 105 -15.71 3.17 1.90
C GLN A 105 -15.67 4.67 1.69
N SER A 106 -16.83 5.24 1.36
CA SER A 106 -17.02 6.70 1.26
C SER A 106 -17.00 7.35 2.65
N THR A 107 -16.11 8.31 2.87
CA THR A 107 -15.94 8.95 4.18
C THR A 107 -15.37 10.37 4.09
N ASN A 108 -15.69 11.18 5.10
CA ASN A 108 -15.08 12.50 5.31
C ASN A 108 -13.89 12.47 6.28
N GLU A 109 -13.48 11.29 6.76
CA GLU A 109 -12.26 11.16 7.56
C GLU A 109 -11.11 11.84 6.84
N GLY A 110 -10.35 12.67 7.57
CA GLY A 110 -9.21 13.45 7.10
C GLY A 110 -9.46 14.27 5.83
N ASN A 111 -10.72 14.60 5.49
CA ASN A 111 -11.07 15.38 4.31
C ASN A 111 -10.93 16.90 4.54
N ILE A 112 -10.81 17.69 3.45
CA ILE A 112 -10.84 19.16 3.55
C ILE A 112 -12.30 19.58 3.42
N LEU A 113 -12.73 20.53 4.27
CA LEU A 113 -14.07 21.06 4.24
C LEU A 113 -14.42 21.57 2.82
N GLY A 114 -15.57 21.14 2.29
CA GLY A 114 -16.04 21.51 0.95
C GLY A 114 -15.59 20.60 -0.19
N HIS A 115 -14.81 19.55 0.08
CA HIS A 115 -14.48 18.52 -0.91
C HIS A 115 -15.41 17.31 -0.80
N SER A 116 -15.63 16.62 -1.92
CA SER A 116 -16.36 15.34 -1.95
C SER A 116 -15.72 14.32 -0.99
N PRO A 117 -16.51 13.42 -0.37
CA PRO A 117 -16.00 12.33 0.45
C PRO A 117 -14.96 11.49 -0.30
N ARG A 118 -13.94 11.01 0.43
CA ARG A 118 -12.89 10.13 -0.10
C ARG A 118 -13.38 8.67 -0.08
N GLN A 119 -12.86 7.81 -0.94
CA GLN A 119 -13.15 6.36 -0.89
C GLN A 119 -11.96 5.58 -0.32
N LEU A 120 -11.92 5.39 0.99
CA LEU A 120 -10.74 4.87 1.70
C LEU A 120 -10.81 3.35 1.89
N GLY A 121 -9.68 2.66 1.76
CA GLY A 121 -9.58 1.21 1.95
C GLY A 121 -8.56 0.81 3.02
N ILE A 122 -7.31 1.22 2.87
CA ILE A 122 -6.23 0.97 3.84
C ILE A 122 -5.42 2.25 4.11
N GLY A 123 -4.93 2.41 5.34
CA GLY A 123 -4.03 3.47 5.76
C GLY A 123 -2.62 2.92 5.86
N MET A 124 -1.72 3.38 5.01
CA MET A 124 -0.32 2.95 4.96
C MET A 124 0.54 3.96 5.72
N VAL A 125 1.25 3.48 6.73
CA VAL A 125 2.22 4.25 7.51
C VAL A 125 3.60 4.11 6.86
N GLU A 126 3.99 2.88 6.55
CA GLU A 126 5.32 2.56 6.04
C GLU A 126 5.27 1.32 5.14
N ILE A 127 6.06 1.33 4.07
CA ILE A 127 6.28 0.17 3.19
C ILE A 127 7.78 0.07 2.94
N LYS A 128 8.35 -1.10 3.19
CA LYS A 128 9.76 -1.40 2.97
C LYS A 128 9.93 -2.69 2.20
N VAL A 129 10.84 -2.66 1.23
CA VAL A 129 11.32 -3.85 0.53
C VAL A 129 12.66 -4.24 1.15
N VAL A 130 12.75 -5.44 1.70
CA VAL A 130 13.97 -5.98 2.30
C VAL A 130 14.38 -7.19 1.47
N LYS A 131 15.60 -7.19 0.92
CA LYS A 131 16.12 -8.36 0.23
C LYS A 131 16.15 -9.54 1.20
N SER A 132 15.51 -10.63 0.85
CA SER A 132 15.61 -11.88 1.62
C SER A 132 16.93 -12.52 1.19
N GLU A 133 17.90 -12.64 2.09
CA GLU A 133 19.09 -13.44 1.82
C GLU A 133 18.66 -14.91 1.69
N GLY A 134 18.90 -15.48 0.51
CA GLY A 134 18.73 -16.90 0.22
C GLY A 134 20.07 -17.59 0.15
#